data_AF-A0A1F6I5M9-F1
#
_entry.id   AF-A0A1F6I5M9-F1
#
_cell.length_a   1.000
_cell.length_b   1.000
_cell.length_c   1.000
_cell.angle_alpha   90.00
_cell.angle_beta   90.00
_cell.angle_gamma   90.00
#
_symmetry.space_group_name_H-M   'P 1'
#
loop_
_entity.id
_entity.type
_entity.pdbx_description
1 polymer ?
#
loop_
_entity_poly.entity_id
_entity_poly.type
_entity_poly.pdbx_seq_one_letter_code
_entity_poly.pdbx_strand_id
1 'polypeptide(L)'
;MTGAEQRPGLTVEQVARAERRDGVSHPVLSIIEQHLPTITQLTEEYSQITNNQEQQRYIGEHYGFFADALVEVGAYTMEPTNIVAIWSRAKEVFSGYHRYALAGMVAGAYAVQGLDNPDWKRFPRHYLETSELPTEVLGDREGLEHAMRRLDEIGESLDELNVYVYGTKESGMEMGAKLGARMRDGDTEAEAELEKLIAMEKERKTPILGEIHENFGNGFTPLYFPIRDALNLD
;
A
#
# COMPACT_ATOMS: atom_id res chain seq x y z
N MET A 1 -3.83 -1.99 -32.49
CA MET A 1 -3.60 -3.06 -31.48
C MET A 1 -2.10 -3.27 -31.38
N THR A 2 -1.43 -2.43 -30.59
CA THR A 2 -0.01 -2.57 -30.28
C THR A 2 0.12 -3.51 -29.09
N GLY A 3 0.91 -4.56 -29.23
CA GLY A 3 1.11 -5.57 -28.19
C GLY A 3 1.58 -4.91 -26.91
N ALA A 4 0.79 -5.08 -25.84
CA ALA A 4 1.30 -4.92 -24.50
C ALA A 4 2.36 -6.01 -24.31
N GLU A 5 3.63 -5.64 -24.43
CA GLU A 5 4.72 -6.46 -23.95
C GLU A 5 4.39 -6.81 -22.50
N GLN A 6 4.06 -8.07 -22.23
CA GLN A 6 3.91 -8.56 -20.87
C GLN A 6 5.23 -8.28 -20.16
N ARG A 7 5.24 -7.32 -19.22
CA ARG A 7 6.39 -7.08 -18.36
C ARG A 7 6.79 -8.44 -17.77
N PRO A 8 8.07 -8.84 -17.85
CA PRO A 8 8.52 -10.08 -17.22
C PRO A 8 8.21 -9.98 -15.73
N GLY A 9 7.46 -10.96 -15.21
CA GLY A 9 7.03 -10.95 -13.81
C GLY A 9 8.20 -10.94 -12.84
N LEU A 10 7.94 -10.51 -11.60
CA LEU A 10 8.94 -10.44 -10.53
C LEU A 10 9.72 -11.74 -10.33
N THR A 11 11.04 -11.59 -10.17
CA THR A 11 11.95 -12.67 -9.82
C THR A 11 12.26 -12.69 -8.31
N VAL A 12 12.67 -13.86 -7.82
CA VAL A 12 13.11 -14.04 -6.43
C VAL A 12 14.26 -13.07 -6.07
N GLU A 13 15.20 -12.86 -6.99
CA GLU A 13 16.33 -11.96 -6.77
C GLU A 13 15.88 -10.49 -6.64
N GLN A 14 14.96 -10.03 -7.49
CA GLN A 14 14.42 -8.67 -7.41
C GLN A 14 13.72 -8.42 -6.08
N VAL A 15 12.87 -9.36 -5.64
CA VAL A 15 12.17 -9.25 -4.35
C VAL A 15 13.16 -9.26 -3.19
N ALA A 16 14.10 -10.21 -3.19
CA ALA A 16 15.09 -10.31 -2.11
C ALA A 16 16.01 -9.07 -2.03
N ARG A 17 16.37 -8.48 -3.18
CA ARG A 17 17.11 -7.21 -3.22
C ARG A 17 16.27 -6.05 -2.72
N ALA A 18 14.99 -5.97 -3.10
CA ALA A 18 14.09 -4.94 -2.61
C ALA A 18 13.90 -5.02 -1.09
N GLU A 19 13.72 -6.22 -0.53
CA GLU A 19 13.61 -6.41 0.92
C GLU A 19 14.85 -5.95 1.67
N ARG A 20 16.05 -6.25 1.16
CA ARG A 20 17.31 -5.77 1.74
C ARG A 20 17.62 -4.32 1.38
N ARG A 21 16.85 -3.73 0.46
CA ARG A 21 17.03 -2.39 -0.12
C ARG A 21 18.39 -2.25 -0.84
N ASP A 22 18.90 -3.35 -1.39
CA ASP A 22 20.21 -3.42 -2.07
C ASP A 22 20.20 -2.66 -3.41
N GLY A 23 20.74 -1.43 -3.38
CA GLY A 23 20.78 -0.54 -4.54
C GLY A 23 19.44 0.13 -4.85
N VAL A 24 18.52 0.17 -3.87
CA VAL A 24 17.24 0.88 -4.00
C VAL A 24 17.41 2.31 -3.46
N SER A 25 17.28 3.29 -4.35
CA SER A 25 17.16 4.71 -3.97
C SER A 25 15.73 5.13 -4.26
N HIS A 26 14.99 5.49 -3.20
CA HIS A 26 13.58 5.87 -3.32
C HIS A 26 13.29 7.09 -2.44
N PRO A 27 12.63 8.15 -2.96
CA PRO A 27 12.36 9.37 -2.19
C PRO A 27 11.64 9.13 -0.85
N VAL A 28 10.65 8.23 -0.82
CA VAL A 28 9.96 7.83 0.42
C VAL A 28 10.94 7.24 1.45
N LEU A 29 11.90 6.42 1.04
CA LEU A 29 12.91 5.87 1.96
C LEU A 29 13.79 6.99 2.51
N SER A 30 14.19 7.96 1.68
CA SER A 30 14.95 9.13 2.12
C SER A 30 14.19 9.97 3.14
N ILE A 31 12.88 10.15 2.96
CA ILE A 31 12.02 10.87 3.93
C ILE A 31 11.91 10.10 5.25
N ILE A 32 11.78 8.77 5.22
CA ILE A 32 11.82 7.94 6.43
C ILE A 32 13.15 8.15 7.18
N GLU A 33 14.29 8.10 6.49
CA GLU A 33 15.60 8.28 7.14
C GLU A 33 15.79 9.70 7.69
N GLN A 34 15.40 10.71 6.92
CA GLN A 34 15.51 12.11 7.33
C GLN A 34 14.72 12.40 8.62
N HIS A 35 13.54 11.79 8.73
CA HIS A 35 12.65 11.98 9.88
C HIS A 35 12.74 10.88 10.93
N LEU A 36 13.70 9.96 10.80
CA LEU A 36 13.85 8.80 11.69
C LEU A 36 13.88 9.17 13.18
N PRO A 37 14.57 10.25 13.64
CA PRO A 37 14.55 10.62 15.04
C PRO A 37 13.14 10.95 15.56
N THR A 38 12.38 11.76 14.82
CA THR A 38 11.01 12.13 15.17
C THR A 38 10.08 10.92 15.12
N ILE A 39 10.21 10.10 14.07
CA ILE A 39 9.41 8.88 13.92
C ILE A 39 9.66 7.92 15.09
N THR A 40 10.91 7.71 15.47
CA THR A 40 11.28 6.82 16.58
C THR A 40 10.67 7.33 17.88
N GLN A 41 10.83 8.63 18.18
CA GLN A 41 10.25 9.23 19.38
C GLN A 41 8.72 9.03 19.43
N LEU A 42 8.01 9.37 18.36
CA LEU A 42 6.55 9.23 18.32
C LEU A 42 6.10 7.76 18.37
N THR A 43 6.91 6.83 17.83
CA THR A 43 6.62 5.39 17.91
C THR A 43 6.78 4.85 19.33
N GLU A 44 7.78 5.35 20.09
CA GLU A 44 7.93 5.04 21.51
C GLU A 44 6.73 5.54 22.32
N GLU A 45 6.31 6.77 22.11
CA GLU A 45 5.11 7.35 22.74
C GLU A 45 3.84 6.57 22.37
N TYR A 46 3.64 6.28 21.08
CA TYR A 46 2.53 5.47 20.56
C TYR A 46 2.46 4.09 21.22
N SER A 47 3.61 3.44 21.45
CA SER A 47 3.66 2.10 22.04
C SER A 47 3.12 2.01 23.47
N GLN A 48 3.04 3.16 24.17
CA GLN A 48 2.47 3.25 25.52
C GLN A 48 0.94 3.37 25.51
N ILE A 49 0.33 3.64 24.35
CA ILE A 49 -1.12 3.77 24.20
C ILE A 49 -1.72 2.38 23.96
N THR A 50 -2.63 1.94 24.82
CA THR A 50 -3.25 0.60 24.73
C THR A 50 -4.63 0.61 24.07
N ASN A 51 -5.29 1.76 24.01
CA ASN A 51 -6.59 1.93 23.39
C ASN A 51 -6.46 2.20 21.89
N ASN A 52 -7.12 1.39 21.06
CA ASN A 52 -7.03 1.50 19.59
C ASN A 52 -7.56 2.83 19.03
N GLN A 53 -8.62 3.40 19.63
CA GLN A 53 -9.15 4.70 19.18
C GLN A 53 -8.17 5.83 19.52
N GLU A 54 -7.58 5.78 20.72
CA GLU A 54 -6.55 6.74 21.13
C GLU A 54 -5.28 6.60 20.27
N GLN A 55 -4.91 5.39 19.86
CA GLN A 55 -3.81 5.13 18.93
C GLN A 55 -4.06 5.80 17.57
N GLN A 56 -5.25 5.64 16.99
CA GLN A 56 -5.60 6.27 15.71
C GLN A 56 -5.62 7.80 15.81
N ARG A 57 -6.21 8.34 16.89
CA ARG A 57 -6.20 9.79 17.15
C ARG A 57 -4.78 10.32 17.30
N TYR A 58 -3.93 9.64 18.07
CA TYR A 58 -2.53 10.01 18.24
C TYR A 58 -1.80 10.06 16.89
N ILE A 59 -2.05 9.09 16.00
CA ILE A 59 -1.47 9.10 14.67
C ILE A 59 -1.88 10.36 13.90
N GLY A 60 -3.18 10.68 13.85
CA GLY A 60 -3.70 11.88 13.18
C GLY A 60 -3.12 13.17 13.74
N GLU A 61 -2.99 13.29 15.06
CA GLU A 61 -2.50 14.51 15.73
C GLU A 61 -0.99 14.75 15.54
N HIS A 62 -0.20 13.69 15.39
CA HIS A 62 1.26 13.80 15.49
C HIS A 62 2.03 13.51 14.19
N TYR A 63 1.44 12.82 13.21
CA TYR A 63 2.15 12.39 12.00
C TYR A 63 1.87 13.24 10.75
N GLY A 64 1.11 14.33 10.87
CA GLY A 64 0.85 15.25 9.76
C GLY A 64 2.12 15.79 9.09
N PHE A 65 3.20 15.99 9.85
CA PHE A 65 4.50 16.42 9.30
C PHE A 65 5.05 15.42 8.26
N PHE A 66 4.78 14.14 8.43
CA PHE A 66 5.30 13.09 7.57
C PHE A 66 4.52 13.03 6.26
N ALA A 67 3.19 13.18 6.33
CA ALA A 67 2.34 13.34 5.15
C ALA A 67 2.79 14.55 4.31
N ASP A 68 3.04 15.69 4.96
CA ASP A 68 3.53 16.90 4.29
C ASP A 68 4.89 16.65 3.61
N ALA A 69 5.83 16.04 4.32
CA ALA A 69 7.16 15.73 3.79
C ALA A 69 7.11 14.78 2.57
N LEU A 70 6.20 13.80 2.58
CA LEU A 70 6.01 12.89 1.45
C LEU A 70 5.47 13.60 0.20
N VAL A 71 4.57 14.57 0.38
CA VAL A 71 4.05 15.38 -0.74
C VAL A 71 5.15 16.26 -1.34
N GLU A 72 6.03 16.79 -0.50
CA GLU A 72 7.12 17.69 -0.93
C GLU A 72 8.30 16.98 -1.61
N VAL A 73 8.43 15.66 -1.45
CA VAL A 73 9.60 14.91 -1.95
C VAL A 73 9.72 14.86 -3.49
N GLY A 74 8.66 15.23 -4.20
CA GLY A 74 8.60 15.20 -5.66
C GLY A 74 8.21 13.83 -6.22
N ALA A 75 8.39 13.65 -7.53
CA ALA A 75 7.91 12.47 -8.24
C ALA A 75 8.66 11.19 -7.86
N TYR A 76 7.91 10.11 -7.62
CA TYR A 76 8.44 8.75 -7.45
C TYR A 76 7.52 7.74 -8.12
N THR A 77 7.85 6.45 -8.08
CA THR A 77 7.00 5.39 -8.64
C THR A 77 6.61 4.39 -7.56
N MET A 78 5.43 3.81 -7.66
CA MET A 78 4.96 2.77 -6.75
C MET A 78 5.02 1.38 -7.40
N GLU A 79 6.13 1.07 -8.07
CA GLU A 79 6.38 -0.26 -8.63
C GLU A 79 6.45 -1.32 -7.51
N PRO A 80 6.21 -2.62 -7.81
CA PRO A 80 6.16 -3.66 -6.79
C PRO A 80 7.41 -3.72 -5.90
N THR A 81 8.60 -3.59 -6.47
CA THR A 81 9.86 -3.59 -5.70
C THR A 81 10.01 -2.35 -4.82
N ASN A 82 9.43 -1.22 -5.20
CA ASN A 82 9.43 -0.01 -4.37
C ASN A 82 8.53 -0.20 -3.16
N ILE A 83 7.34 -0.78 -3.36
CA ILE A 83 6.42 -1.15 -2.26
C ILE A 83 7.12 -2.09 -1.28
N VAL A 84 7.80 -3.13 -1.80
CA VAL A 84 8.56 -4.08 -0.96
C VAL A 84 9.68 -3.38 -0.18
N ALA A 85 10.44 -2.50 -0.82
CA ALA A 85 11.54 -1.78 -0.17
C ALA A 85 11.05 -0.80 0.91
N ILE A 86 10.01 -0.01 0.60
CA ILE A 86 9.34 0.90 1.55
C ILE A 86 8.80 0.10 2.73
N TRP A 87 8.10 -1.00 2.47
CA TRP A 87 7.50 -1.80 3.53
C TRP A 87 8.52 -2.51 4.41
N SER A 88 9.60 -3.00 3.80
CA SER A 88 10.71 -3.59 4.56
C SER A 88 11.28 -2.59 5.57
N ARG A 89 11.48 -1.33 5.15
CA ARG A 89 11.90 -0.28 6.09
C ARG A 89 10.81 0.07 7.09
N ALA A 90 9.56 0.13 6.64
CA ALA A 90 8.43 0.47 7.50
C ALA A 90 8.27 -0.52 8.67
N LYS A 91 8.49 -1.81 8.42
CA LYS A 91 8.41 -2.85 9.45
C LYS A 91 9.47 -2.68 10.55
N GLU A 92 10.63 -2.13 10.20
CA GLU A 92 11.72 -1.88 11.15
C GLU A 92 11.45 -0.67 12.04
N VAL A 93 10.74 0.33 11.52
CA VAL A 93 10.62 1.65 12.14
C VAL A 93 9.25 1.89 12.78
N PHE A 94 8.20 1.30 12.22
CA PHE A 94 6.81 1.53 12.64
C PHE A 94 6.18 0.26 13.22
N SER A 95 5.16 0.41 14.08
CA SER A 95 4.45 -0.71 14.71
C SER A 95 2.94 -0.49 14.76
N GLY A 96 2.15 -1.58 14.81
CA GLY A 96 0.70 -1.53 14.97
C GLY A 96 -0.04 -0.72 13.88
N TYR A 97 -1.09 0.02 14.27
CA TYR A 97 -1.92 0.81 13.35
C TYR A 97 -1.15 1.88 12.58
N HIS A 98 0.00 2.32 13.11
CA HIS A 98 0.85 3.28 12.44
C HIS A 98 1.35 2.76 11.08
N ARG A 99 1.50 1.44 10.92
CA ARG A 99 1.85 0.85 9.61
C ARG A 99 0.75 1.06 8.57
N TYR A 100 -0.53 0.94 8.95
CA TYR A 100 -1.64 1.22 8.04
C TYR A 100 -1.69 2.69 7.66
N ALA A 101 -1.50 3.59 8.64
CA ALA A 101 -1.47 5.02 8.40
C ALA A 101 -0.31 5.43 7.49
N LEU A 102 0.86 4.79 7.63
CA LEU A 102 1.98 4.98 6.70
C LEU A 102 1.59 4.65 5.27
N ALA A 103 0.98 3.49 5.05
CA ALA A 103 0.51 3.11 3.71
C ALA A 103 -0.48 4.13 3.16
N GLY A 104 -1.41 4.63 3.99
CA GLY A 104 -2.33 5.71 3.62
C GLY A 104 -1.61 7.02 3.27
N MET A 105 -0.62 7.45 4.05
CA MET A 105 0.16 8.66 3.78
C MET A 105 0.97 8.53 2.48
N VAL A 106 1.62 7.39 2.25
CA VAL A 106 2.41 7.14 1.03
C VAL A 106 1.50 7.06 -0.20
N ALA A 107 0.37 6.37 -0.10
CA ALA A 107 -0.61 6.27 -1.18
C ALA A 107 -1.25 7.64 -1.48
N GLY A 108 -1.64 8.39 -0.46
CA GLY A 108 -2.19 9.75 -0.61
C GLY A 108 -1.19 10.70 -1.25
N ALA A 109 0.06 10.73 -0.76
CA ALA A 109 1.10 11.55 -1.35
C ALA A 109 1.40 11.17 -2.81
N TYR A 110 1.39 9.88 -3.14
CA TYR A 110 1.54 9.40 -4.51
C TYR A 110 0.38 9.82 -5.41
N ALA A 111 -0.85 9.70 -4.90
CA ALA A 111 -2.06 10.01 -5.65
C ALA A 111 -2.11 11.47 -6.14
N VAL A 112 -1.54 12.38 -5.36
CA VAL A 112 -1.56 13.82 -5.68
C VAL A 112 -0.34 14.30 -6.45
N GLN A 113 0.61 13.41 -6.78
CA GLN A 113 1.79 13.79 -7.54
C GLN A 113 1.43 14.32 -8.94
N GLY A 114 1.93 15.51 -9.26
CA GLY A 114 1.64 16.19 -10.51
C GLY A 114 0.40 17.06 -10.49
N LEU A 115 -0.33 17.11 -9.37
CA LEU A 115 -1.39 18.11 -9.17
C LEU A 115 -0.80 19.40 -8.58
N ASP A 116 -0.99 20.51 -9.29
CA ASP A 116 -0.49 21.81 -8.86
C ASP A 116 -1.43 22.53 -7.87
N ASN A 117 -2.69 22.09 -7.81
CA ASN A 117 -3.71 22.65 -6.91
C ASN A 117 -3.28 22.48 -5.42
N PRO A 118 -3.17 23.57 -4.65
CA PRO A 118 -2.81 23.53 -3.22
C PRO A 118 -3.73 22.66 -2.35
N ASP A 119 -5.01 22.55 -2.70
CA ASP A 119 -5.97 21.76 -1.91
C ASP A 119 -5.64 20.27 -2.00
N TRP A 120 -5.24 19.80 -3.19
CA TRP A 120 -4.71 18.45 -3.39
C TRP A 120 -3.37 18.22 -2.69
N LYS A 121 -2.51 19.23 -2.58
CA LYS A 121 -1.25 19.07 -1.83
C LYS A 121 -1.47 18.89 -0.33
N ARG A 122 -2.54 19.49 0.22
CA ARG A 122 -2.92 19.33 1.64
C ARG A 122 -3.72 18.07 1.92
N PHE A 123 -4.29 17.47 0.87
CA PHE A 123 -5.19 16.34 0.99
C PHE A 123 -4.64 15.16 1.79
N PRO A 124 -3.41 14.65 1.57
CA PRO A 124 -2.93 13.48 2.30
C PRO A 124 -2.89 13.69 3.82
N ARG A 125 -2.49 14.89 4.26
CA ARG A 125 -2.53 15.29 5.66
C ARG A 125 -3.96 15.42 6.18
N HIS A 126 -4.83 16.11 5.44
CA HIS A 126 -6.23 16.26 5.83
C HIS A 126 -6.91 14.89 6.00
N TYR A 127 -6.68 13.97 5.07
CA TYR A 127 -7.24 12.63 5.11
C TYR A 127 -6.70 11.81 6.29
N LEU A 128 -5.40 11.93 6.60
CA LEU A 128 -4.83 11.31 7.80
C LEU A 128 -5.49 11.80 9.09
N GLU A 129 -5.75 13.11 9.19
CA GLU A 129 -6.28 13.76 10.39
C GLU A 129 -7.78 13.50 10.56
N THR A 130 -8.54 13.35 9.47
CA THR A 130 -10.02 13.35 9.49
C THR A 130 -10.66 12.07 8.96
N SER A 131 -9.94 11.28 8.16
CA SER A 131 -10.48 10.18 7.35
C SER A 131 -11.61 10.60 6.40
N GLU A 132 -11.63 11.88 6.00
CA GLU A 132 -12.65 12.46 5.11
C GLU A 132 -12.02 13.14 3.89
N LEU A 133 -12.75 13.15 2.76
CA LEU A 133 -12.36 13.93 1.60
C LEU A 133 -12.68 15.42 1.84
N PRO A 134 -11.74 16.35 1.60
CA PRO A 134 -12.02 17.76 1.75
C PRO A 134 -13.00 18.23 0.67
N THR A 135 -13.86 19.19 1.02
CA THR A 135 -14.94 19.67 0.13
C THR A 135 -14.39 20.27 -1.17
N GLU A 136 -13.23 20.91 -1.08
CA GLU A 136 -12.50 21.51 -2.20
C GLU A 136 -12.06 20.45 -3.22
N VAL A 137 -11.67 19.26 -2.75
CA VAL A 137 -11.27 18.12 -3.59
C VAL A 137 -12.48 17.43 -4.22
N LEU A 138 -13.59 17.32 -3.49
CA LEU A 138 -14.83 16.70 -4.00
C LEU A 138 -15.39 17.39 -5.25
N GLY A 139 -15.16 18.70 -5.40
CA GLY A 139 -15.57 19.47 -6.58
C GLY A 139 -14.64 19.37 -7.79
N ASP A 140 -13.42 18.85 -7.61
CA ASP A 140 -12.38 18.81 -8.64
C ASP A 140 -12.34 17.44 -9.33
N ARG A 141 -13.17 17.29 -10.36
CA ARG A 141 -13.29 16.04 -11.11
C ARG A 141 -11.97 15.60 -11.76
N GLU A 142 -11.21 16.53 -12.33
CA GLU A 142 -9.95 16.20 -12.99
C GLU A 142 -8.90 15.71 -11.98
N GLY A 143 -8.81 16.38 -10.83
CA GLY A 143 -7.98 15.93 -9.72
C GLY A 143 -8.39 14.55 -9.19
N LEU A 144 -9.69 14.29 -9.05
CA LEU A 144 -10.20 12.98 -8.60
C LEU A 144 -9.86 11.88 -9.60
N GLU A 145 -10.07 12.10 -10.89
CA GLU A 145 -9.70 11.15 -11.95
C GLU A 145 -8.18 10.90 -11.99
N HIS A 146 -7.37 11.93 -11.75
CA HIS A 146 -5.92 11.79 -11.64
C HIS A 146 -5.51 10.96 -10.43
N ALA A 147 -6.00 11.30 -9.24
CA ALA A 147 -5.73 10.57 -8.01
C ALA A 147 -6.17 9.11 -8.13
N MET A 148 -7.33 8.85 -8.73
CA MET A 148 -7.83 7.50 -8.98
C MET A 148 -6.88 6.69 -9.85
N ARG A 149 -6.40 7.23 -10.99
CA ARG A 149 -5.43 6.52 -11.85
C ARG A 149 -4.15 6.15 -11.09
N ARG A 150 -3.63 7.06 -10.26
CA ARG A 150 -2.44 6.80 -9.43
C ARG A 150 -2.69 5.73 -8.38
N LEU A 151 -3.90 5.68 -7.82
CA LEU A 151 -4.28 4.64 -6.89
C LEU A 151 -4.46 3.29 -7.60
N ASP A 152 -5.03 3.27 -8.81
CA ASP A 152 -5.08 2.05 -9.64
C ASP A 152 -3.66 1.51 -9.94
N GLU A 153 -2.68 2.39 -10.20
CA GLU A 153 -1.27 1.97 -10.37
C GLU A 153 -0.71 1.26 -9.11
N ILE A 154 -1.10 1.67 -7.90
CA ILE A 154 -0.74 0.96 -6.66
C ILE A 154 -1.43 -0.41 -6.63
N GLY A 155 -2.73 -0.46 -6.96
CA GLY A 155 -3.50 -1.70 -7.03
C GLY A 155 -2.87 -2.71 -8.00
N GLU A 156 -2.45 -2.26 -9.18
CA GLU A 156 -1.75 -3.08 -10.17
C GLU A 156 -0.42 -3.63 -9.63
N SER A 157 0.33 -2.83 -8.87
CA SER A 157 1.57 -3.29 -8.23
C SER A 157 1.31 -4.31 -7.12
N LEU A 158 0.22 -4.17 -6.36
CA LEU A 158 -0.19 -5.15 -5.34
C LEU A 158 -0.66 -6.46 -5.99
N ASP A 159 -1.41 -6.37 -7.09
CA ASP A 159 -1.78 -7.51 -7.93
C ASP A 159 -0.55 -8.27 -8.43
N GLU A 160 0.49 -7.57 -8.89
CA GLU A 160 1.73 -8.19 -9.36
C GLU A 160 2.47 -8.92 -8.22
N LEU A 161 2.46 -8.36 -7.00
CA LEU A 161 2.98 -9.05 -5.81
C LEU A 161 2.17 -10.30 -5.47
N ASN A 162 0.83 -10.26 -5.58
CA ASN A 162 -0.01 -11.44 -5.41
C ASN A 162 0.29 -12.50 -6.48
N VAL A 163 0.46 -12.10 -7.74
CA VAL A 163 0.82 -13.01 -8.83
C VAL A 163 2.18 -13.65 -8.56
N TYR A 164 3.14 -12.89 -8.03
CA TYR A 164 4.42 -13.44 -7.62
C TYR A 164 4.28 -14.49 -6.52
N VAL A 165 3.54 -14.20 -5.43
CA VAL A 165 3.43 -15.10 -4.27
C VAL A 165 2.53 -16.30 -4.55
N TYR A 166 1.34 -16.06 -5.13
CA TYR A 166 0.25 -17.04 -5.24
C TYR A 166 -0.02 -17.51 -6.69
N GLY A 167 0.58 -16.87 -7.69
CA GLY A 167 0.32 -17.18 -9.10
C GLY A 167 -1.00 -16.62 -9.65
N THR A 168 -1.68 -15.77 -8.88
CA THR A 168 -2.95 -15.12 -9.20
C THR A 168 -2.99 -13.72 -8.61
N LYS A 169 -3.84 -12.85 -9.15
CA LYS A 169 -4.09 -11.50 -8.60
C LYS A 169 -4.89 -11.52 -7.31
N GLU A 170 -5.70 -12.56 -7.13
CA GLU A 170 -6.53 -12.73 -5.94
C GLU A 170 -5.67 -12.96 -4.70
N SER A 171 -6.17 -12.53 -3.54
CA SER A 171 -5.47 -12.81 -2.29
C SER A 171 -5.43 -14.33 -2.04
N GLY A 172 -4.35 -14.83 -1.43
CA GLY A 172 -4.23 -16.25 -1.09
C GLY A 172 -5.39 -16.78 -0.23
N MET A 173 -5.98 -15.92 0.63
CA MET A 173 -7.13 -16.27 1.46
C MET A 173 -8.40 -16.46 0.62
N GLU A 174 -8.70 -15.54 -0.30
CA GLU A 174 -9.86 -15.66 -1.19
C GLU A 174 -9.73 -16.88 -2.10
N MET A 175 -8.54 -17.10 -2.67
CA MET A 175 -8.29 -18.25 -3.53
C MET A 175 -8.41 -19.55 -2.74
N GLY A 176 -7.85 -19.62 -1.52
CA GLY A 176 -8.01 -20.77 -0.64
C GLY A 176 -9.48 -21.04 -0.27
N ALA A 177 -10.27 -20.00 -0.03
CA ALA A 177 -11.70 -20.13 0.24
C ALA A 177 -12.49 -20.64 -0.98
N LYS A 178 -12.19 -20.14 -2.19
CA LYS A 178 -12.79 -20.59 -3.46
C LYS A 178 -12.44 -22.05 -3.76
N LEU A 179 -11.18 -22.42 -3.62
CA LEU A 179 -10.73 -23.81 -3.80
C LEU A 179 -11.40 -24.73 -2.77
N GLY A 180 -11.46 -24.33 -1.50
CA GLY A 180 -12.17 -25.09 -0.47
C GLY A 180 -13.67 -25.24 -0.74
N ALA A 181 -14.31 -24.26 -1.39
CA ALA A 181 -15.70 -24.39 -1.84
C ALA A 181 -15.83 -25.41 -2.98
N ARG A 182 -14.99 -25.30 -4.03
CA ARG A 182 -14.95 -26.26 -5.15
C ARG A 182 -14.72 -27.70 -4.69
N MET A 183 -13.80 -27.92 -3.74
CA MET A 183 -13.55 -29.23 -3.14
C MET A 183 -14.79 -29.81 -2.46
N ARG A 184 -15.56 -28.98 -1.73
CA ARG A 184 -16.82 -29.40 -1.11
C ARG A 184 -17.88 -29.77 -2.15
N ASP A 185 -17.82 -29.17 -3.33
CA ASP A 185 -18.72 -29.43 -4.45
C ASP A 185 -18.27 -30.64 -5.31
N GLY A 186 -17.20 -31.34 -4.91
CA GLY A 186 -16.73 -32.57 -5.55
C GLY A 186 -15.72 -32.38 -6.67
N ASP A 187 -15.16 -31.18 -6.81
CA ASP A 187 -14.07 -30.90 -7.77
C ASP A 187 -12.75 -31.51 -7.28
N THR A 188 -12.32 -32.59 -7.92
CA THR A 188 -11.08 -33.31 -7.59
C THR A 188 -9.82 -32.58 -8.06
N GLU A 189 -9.92 -31.61 -8.98
CA GLU A 189 -8.77 -30.82 -9.44
C GLU A 189 -8.41 -29.71 -8.45
N ALA A 190 -9.40 -29.24 -7.68
CA ALA A 190 -9.22 -28.19 -6.69
C ALA A 190 -8.21 -28.53 -5.56
N GLU A 191 -8.06 -29.82 -5.21
CA GLU A 191 -7.05 -30.26 -4.24
C GLU A 191 -5.62 -30.05 -4.77
N ALA A 192 -5.36 -30.45 -6.02
CA ALA A 192 -4.05 -30.27 -6.65
C ALA A 192 -3.74 -28.76 -6.89
N GLU A 193 -4.75 -27.96 -7.23
CA GLU A 193 -4.60 -26.50 -7.31
C GLU A 193 -4.24 -25.88 -5.95
N LEU A 194 -4.87 -26.34 -4.87
CA LEU A 194 -4.58 -25.87 -3.51
C LEU A 194 -3.16 -26.26 -3.07
N GLU A 195 -2.74 -27.49 -3.34
CA GLU A 195 -1.37 -27.95 -3.07
C GLU A 195 -0.33 -27.10 -3.80
N LYS A 196 -0.58 -26.76 -5.07
CA LYS A 196 0.28 -25.88 -5.86
C LYS A 196 0.35 -24.48 -5.26
N LEU A 197 -0.79 -23.91 -4.86
CA LEU A 197 -0.85 -22.60 -4.21
C LEU A 197 -0.04 -22.58 -2.90
N ILE A 198 -0.21 -23.60 -2.05
CA ILE A 198 0.54 -23.74 -0.79
C ILE A 198 2.04 -23.90 -1.06
N ALA A 199 2.42 -24.68 -2.08
CA ALA A 199 3.82 -24.86 -2.45
C ALA A 199 4.45 -23.54 -2.91
N MET A 200 3.76 -22.77 -3.76
CA MET A 200 4.21 -21.45 -4.21
C MET A 200 4.31 -20.46 -3.05
N GLU A 201 3.30 -20.41 -2.17
CA GLU A 201 3.33 -19.57 -0.98
C GLU A 201 4.54 -19.92 -0.10
N LYS A 202 4.78 -21.20 0.17
CA LYS A 202 5.90 -21.65 1.00
C LYS A 202 7.26 -21.32 0.40
N GLU A 203 7.39 -21.37 -0.93
CA GLU A 203 8.63 -21.05 -1.64
C GLU A 203 8.91 -19.54 -1.63
N ARG A 204 7.88 -18.71 -1.81
CA ARG A 204 8.04 -17.30 -2.20
C ARG A 204 7.64 -16.28 -1.13
N LYS A 205 6.73 -16.64 -0.22
CA LYS A 205 6.21 -15.73 0.79
C LYS A 205 7.26 -15.48 1.87
N THR A 206 7.62 -14.22 2.03
CA THR A 206 8.42 -13.74 3.16
C THR A 206 7.52 -13.09 4.20
N PRO A 207 8.00 -12.86 5.44
CA PRO A 207 7.28 -12.07 6.42
C PRO A 207 6.99 -10.62 5.98
N ILE A 208 7.72 -10.09 4.98
CA ILE A 208 7.44 -8.78 4.39
C ILE A 208 6.26 -8.89 3.43
N LEU A 209 6.34 -9.79 2.45
CA LEU A 209 5.30 -9.97 1.44
C LEU A 209 3.95 -10.39 2.04
N GLY A 210 3.97 -11.23 3.07
CA GLY A 210 2.74 -11.66 3.75
C GLY A 210 2.01 -10.54 4.47
N GLU A 211 2.71 -9.44 4.78
CA GLU A 211 2.17 -8.27 5.46
C GLU A 211 1.80 -7.14 4.48
N ILE A 212 2.41 -7.07 3.29
CA ILE A 212 2.18 -5.95 2.36
C ILE A 212 0.72 -5.89 1.95
N HIS A 213 0.13 -6.98 1.47
CA HIS A 213 -1.23 -6.91 0.93
C HIS A 213 -2.26 -6.49 1.98
N GLU A 214 -2.18 -7.04 3.19
CA GLU A 214 -3.06 -6.65 4.29
C GLU A 214 -2.81 -5.19 4.69
N ASN A 215 -1.56 -4.79 4.90
CA ASN A 215 -1.29 -3.48 5.48
C ASN A 215 -1.34 -2.33 4.47
N PHE A 216 -0.77 -2.50 3.28
CA PHE A 216 -0.94 -1.55 2.19
C PHE A 216 -2.40 -1.54 1.72
N GLY A 217 -3.05 -2.70 1.60
CA GLY A 217 -4.48 -2.77 1.28
C GLY A 217 -5.33 -2.00 2.29
N ASN A 218 -5.11 -2.19 3.59
CA ASN A 218 -5.85 -1.48 4.64
C ASN A 218 -5.53 0.02 4.72
N GLY A 219 -4.35 0.46 4.28
CA GLY A 219 -4.01 1.89 4.20
C GLY A 219 -4.50 2.55 2.90
N PHE A 220 -4.55 1.80 1.81
CA PHE A 220 -4.95 2.21 0.47
C PHE A 220 -6.47 2.25 0.29
N THR A 221 -7.15 1.20 0.73
CA THR A 221 -8.59 0.99 0.49
C THR A 221 -9.47 2.10 1.07
N PRO A 222 -9.21 2.61 2.29
CA PRO A 222 -9.96 3.74 2.82
C PRO A 222 -9.80 5.00 1.97
N LEU A 223 -8.71 5.17 1.22
CA LEU A 223 -8.53 6.29 0.31
C LEU A 223 -9.21 6.05 -1.04
N TYR A 224 -9.09 4.82 -1.56
CA TYR A 224 -9.57 4.40 -2.87
C TYR A 224 -11.09 4.53 -3.00
N PHE A 225 -11.85 3.93 -2.08
CA PHE A 225 -13.30 3.86 -2.21
C PHE A 225 -13.98 5.23 -2.15
N PRO A 226 -13.65 6.15 -1.23
CA PRO A 226 -14.25 7.49 -1.25
C PRO A 226 -13.98 8.26 -2.53
N ILE A 227 -12.78 8.16 -3.12
CA ILE A 227 -12.46 8.82 -4.39
C ILE A 227 -13.26 8.19 -5.53
N ARG A 228 -13.33 6.86 -5.58
CA ARG A 228 -14.14 6.11 -6.56
C ARG A 228 -15.62 6.48 -6.47
N ASP A 229 -16.15 6.54 -5.25
CA ASP A 229 -17.54 6.90 -4.98
C ASP A 229 -17.83 8.35 -5.38
N ALA A 230 -16.91 9.29 -5.10
CA ALA A 230 -17.02 10.68 -5.54
C ALA A 230 -17.04 10.82 -7.08
N LEU A 231 -16.38 9.91 -7.80
CA LEU A 231 -16.40 9.83 -9.26
C LEU A 231 -17.66 9.14 -9.83
N ASN A 232 -18.47 8.49 -8.99
CA ASN A 232 -19.59 7.62 -9.39
C ASN A 232 -19.16 6.51 -10.35
N LEU A 233 -18.08 5.81 -10.01
CA LEU A 233 -17.62 4.62 -10.75
C LEU A 233 -18.17 3.36 -10.07
N ASP A 234 -18.82 2.49 -10.86
CA ASP A 234 -19.40 1.21 -10.42
C ASP A 234 -18.33 0.12 -10.17
#